data_AF-A0A0G1MQF2-F1
#
_entry.id   AF-A0A0G1MQF2-F1
#
_cell.length_a   1.000
_cell.length_b   1.000
_cell.length_c   1.000
_cell.angle_alpha   90.00
_cell.angle_beta   90.00
_cell.angle_gamma   90.00
#
_symmetry.space_group_name_H-M   'P 1'
#
loop_
_entity.id
_entity.type
_entity.pdbx_description
1 polymer ?
#
loop_
_entity_poly.entity_id
_entity_poly.type
_entity_poly.pdbx_seq_one_letter_code
_entity_poly.pdbx_strand_id
1 'polypeptide(L)'
;AVSPEYQQRFQIVSTVGNNTNSLVIGAVPAYETVRNVSVGVGSFITEQHLRSMGRVAVVGATVASDLFGEEEPLGKTIRVNRVIFKVIGVMEAKGSSGFFNADDMVIVPLSTMQKILSGAEHLSLIAVSVLNKDEMPLVQSEASSLLAARHRVTIDNPDFSIVSQADIVGALTQVTDTFTIFLASIAGISLLVGGIGIMNMMLTTVTERTREIGLRKALGAKNRDISAQFLAEAIVLTVIGGVVGVILGWLISKTVSQFAGIATEVSLGAVLLAFGVSAGIGIVFGYYPARRASRLNPIEALRYE
;
A
#
# COMPACT_ATOMS: atom_id res chain seq x y z
N ALA A 1 13.55 15.57 18.75
CA ALA A 1 12.71 15.71 19.97
C ALA A 1 12.27 14.33 20.46
N VAL A 2 11.98 14.16 21.75
CA VAL A 2 11.60 12.86 22.35
C VAL A 2 10.31 13.01 23.15
N SER A 3 9.38 12.08 23.00
CA SER A 3 8.10 12.03 23.69
C SER A 3 7.87 10.63 24.28
N PRO A 4 8.10 10.43 25.60
CA PRO A 4 7.68 9.21 26.27
C PRO A 4 6.16 9.15 26.41
N GLU A 5 5.59 7.96 26.24
CA GLU A 5 4.16 7.73 26.18
C GLU A 5 3.77 6.51 27.03
N TYR A 6 2.62 6.60 27.69
CA TYR A 6 1.90 5.44 28.22
C TYR A 6 0.49 5.45 27.67
N GLN A 7 0.05 4.36 27.06
CA GLN A 7 -1.22 4.31 26.37
C GLN A 7 -2.07 3.13 26.83
N GLN A 8 -3.37 3.37 26.99
CA GLN A 8 -4.34 2.34 27.36
C GLN A 8 -5.73 2.77 26.86
N ARG A 9 -6.54 1.83 26.40
CA ARG A 9 -7.94 2.11 26.05
C ARG A 9 -8.80 2.23 27.31
N PHE A 10 -9.65 3.24 27.33
CA PHE A 10 -10.63 3.44 28.40
C PHE A 10 -11.99 3.78 27.81
N GLN A 11 -13.04 3.40 28.53
CA GLN A 11 -14.35 3.99 28.32
C GLN A 11 -14.35 5.42 28.85
N ILE A 12 -14.63 6.37 27.96
CA ILE A 12 -14.73 7.79 28.25
C ILE A 12 -16.21 8.14 28.23
N VAL A 13 -16.67 8.90 29.23
CA VAL A 13 -18.07 9.28 29.36
C VAL A 13 -18.17 10.80 29.51
N SER A 14 -19.03 11.43 28.72
CA SER A 14 -19.31 12.87 28.84
C SER A 14 -20.34 13.16 29.94
N THR A 15 -20.44 14.41 30.36
CA THR A 15 -21.50 14.86 31.27
C THR A 15 -22.91 14.73 30.68
N VAL A 16 -23.02 14.64 29.35
CA VAL A 16 -24.29 14.55 28.60
C VAL A 16 -24.80 13.09 28.55
N GLY A 17 -23.98 12.11 28.96
CA GLY A 17 -24.35 10.69 29.02
C GLY A 17 -23.82 9.85 27.85
N ASN A 18 -23.30 10.48 26.80
CA ASN A 18 -22.63 9.78 25.71
C ASN A 18 -21.33 9.14 26.19
N ASN A 19 -20.93 8.04 25.56
CA ASN A 19 -19.69 7.36 25.86
C ASN A 19 -19.02 6.83 24.60
N THR A 20 -17.70 6.74 24.65
CA THR A 20 -16.88 6.14 23.60
C THR A 20 -15.74 5.33 24.22
N ASN A 21 -15.17 4.39 23.46
CA ASN A 21 -14.04 3.58 23.88
C ASN A 21 -12.83 3.91 23.01
N SER A 22 -12.07 4.92 23.43
CA SER A 22 -10.94 5.46 22.67
C SER A 22 -9.61 5.21 23.39
N LEU A 23 -8.53 5.38 22.64
CA LEU A 23 -7.18 5.31 23.19
C LEU A 23 -6.91 6.54 24.06
N VAL A 24 -6.46 6.35 25.29
CA VAL A 24 -5.97 7.44 26.14
C VAL A 24 -4.47 7.37 26.21
N ILE A 25 -3.81 8.47 25.86
CA ILE A 25 -2.35 8.59 25.81
C ILE A 25 -1.91 9.58 26.89
N GLY A 26 -1.08 9.09 27.81
CA GLY A 26 -0.28 9.92 28.68
C GLY A 26 0.92 10.45 27.91
N ALA A 27 0.99 11.76 27.71
CA ALA A 27 2.03 12.39 26.90
C ALA A 27 2.66 13.61 27.57
N VAL A 28 3.80 14.03 27.02
CA VAL A 28 4.50 15.29 27.37
C VAL A 28 4.20 16.38 26.33
N PRO A 29 4.45 17.68 26.61
CA PRO A 29 4.23 18.76 25.64
C PRO A 29 4.93 18.53 24.29
N ALA A 30 6.12 17.93 24.30
CA ALA A 30 6.87 17.61 23.08
C ALA A 30 6.15 16.63 22.13
N TYR A 31 5.10 15.94 22.60
CA TYR A 31 4.27 15.07 21.78
C TYR A 31 3.67 15.79 20.57
N GLU A 32 3.27 17.06 20.72
CA GLU A 32 2.70 17.87 19.65
C GLU A 32 3.64 17.92 18.43
N THR A 33 4.91 18.24 18.66
CA THR A 33 5.94 18.29 17.63
C THR A 33 6.38 16.91 17.16
N VAL A 34 6.54 15.94 18.07
CA VAL A 34 7.05 14.60 17.73
C VAL A 34 6.06 13.82 16.87
N ARG A 35 4.75 13.93 17.15
CA ARG A 35 3.68 13.26 16.41
C ARG A 35 3.03 14.12 15.34
N ASN A 36 3.51 15.36 15.16
CA ASN A 36 2.96 16.33 14.24
C ASN A 36 1.43 16.47 14.39
N VAL A 37 0.95 16.53 15.63
CA VAL A 37 -0.46 16.82 15.94
C VAL A 37 -0.61 18.32 16.18
N SER A 38 -1.77 18.88 15.84
CA SER A 38 -2.08 20.30 16.03
C SER A 38 -3.39 20.43 16.79
N VAL A 39 -3.45 21.40 17.70
CA VAL A 39 -4.70 21.75 18.40
C VAL A 39 -5.48 22.73 17.52
N GLY A 40 -6.70 22.35 17.12
CA GLY A 40 -7.58 23.22 16.35
C GLY A 40 -8.22 24.30 17.22
N VAL A 41 -8.68 23.92 18.42
CA VAL A 41 -9.34 24.83 19.39
C VAL A 41 -8.79 24.61 20.78
N GLY A 42 -8.49 25.70 21.51
CA GLY A 42 -8.01 25.65 22.89
C GLY A 42 -6.48 25.62 22.98
N SER A 43 -5.95 24.78 23.87
CA SER A 43 -4.51 24.69 24.15
C SER A 43 -4.06 23.25 24.38
N PHE A 44 -2.80 22.96 24.04
CA PHE A 44 -2.19 21.67 24.33
C PHE A 44 -1.71 21.56 25.79
N ILE A 45 -1.24 20.38 26.16
CA ILE A 45 -0.68 20.11 27.49
C ILE A 45 0.63 20.88 27.67
N THR A 46 0.81 21.48 28.86
CA THR A 46 2.00 22.26 29.21
C THR A 46 2.83 21.53 30.28
N GLU A 47 4.08 21.96 30.47
CA GLU A 47 4.95 21.48 31.55
C GLU A 47 4.32 21.66 32.93
N GLN A 48 3.53 22.72 33.13
CA GLN A 48 2.84 22.97 34.40
C GLN A 48 1.80 21.87 34.68
N HIS A 49 1.07 21.41 33.67
CA HIS A 49 0.10 20.32 33.81
C HIS A 49 0.78 18.99 34.15
N LEU A 50 1.96 18.72 33.60
CA LEU A 50 2.77 17.55 33.98
C LEU A 50 3.19 17.61 35.45
N ARG A 51 3.74 18.75 35.88
CA ARG A 51 4.27 18.91 37.26
C ARG A 51 3.17 18.86 38.32
N SER A 52 2.00 19.41 38.03
CA SER A 52 0.87 19.42 38.98
C SER A 52 -0.01 18.16 38.93
N MET A 53 0.32 17.19 38.07
CA MET A 53 -0.57 16.07 37.73
C MET A 53 -1.98 16.56 37.38
N GLY A 54 -2.02 17.59 36.53
CA GLY A 54 -3.24 18.25 36.11
C GLY A 54 -4.22 17.25 35.50
N ARG A 55 -5.48 17.33 35.94
CA ARG A 55 -6.59 16.54 35.39
C ARG A 55 -7.21 17.26 34.21
N VAL A 56 -6.39 17.43 33.17
CA VAL A 56 -6.76 18.07 31.91
C VAL A 56 -6.64 17.09 30.76
N ALA A 57 -7.48 17.26 29.74
CA ALA A 57 -7.50 16.41 28.57
C ALA A 57 -7.55 17.25 27.29
N VAL A 58 -6.86 16.76 26.26
CA VAL A 58 -6.99 17.22 24.88
C VAL A 58 -7.65 16.08 24.10
N VAL A 59 -8.74 16.34 23.40
CA VAL A 59 -9.55 15.30 22.75
C VAL A 59 -9.39 15.35 21.23
N GLY A 60 -9.39 14.19 20.56
CA GLY A 60 -9.46 14.10 19.11
C GLY A 60 -10.81 14.53 18.56
N ALA A 61 -10.85 14.89 17.28
CA ALA A 61 -12.05 15.42 16.64
C ALA A 61 -13.23 14.42 16.67
N THR A 62 -12.97 13.13 16.42
CA THR A 62 -14.00 12.07 16.49
C THR A 62 -14.48 11.90 17.93
N VAL A 63 -13.56 11.82 18.90
CA VAL A 63 -13.92 11.70 20.32
C VAL A 63 -14.77 12.90 20.79
N ALA A 64 -14.43 14.11 20.35
CA ALA A 64 -15.20 15.31 20.68
C ALA A 64 -16.64 15.21 20.13
N SER A 65 -16.78 14.84 18.85
CA SER A 65 -18.07 14.65 18.20
C SER A 65 -18.90 13.55 18.87
N ASP A 66 -18.30 12.41 19.20
CA ASP A 66 -19.00 11.28 19.83
C ASP A 66 -19.51 11.63 21.24
N LEU A 67 -18.70 12.37 22.00
CA LEU A 67 -19.00 12.69 23.39
C LEU A 67 -19.93 13.89 23.57
N PHE A 68 -19.84 14.89 22.69
CA PHE A 68 -20.53 16.17 22.85
C PHE A 68 -21.47 16.53 21.69
N GLY A 69 -21.46 15.77 20.59
CA GLY A 69 -22.27 16.06 19.40
C GLY A 69 -21.91 17.43 18.82
N GLU A 70 -22.94 18.26 18.64
CA GLU A 70 -22.81 19.65 18.17
C GLU A 70 -22.42 20.64 19.28
N GLU A 71 -22.33 20.19 20.54
CA GLU A 71 -22.01 21.10 21.64
C GLU A 71 -20.49 21.34 21.77
N GLU A 72 -20.11 22.58 22.09
CA GLU A 72 -18.71 22.97 22.31
C GLU A 72 -18.08 22.12 23.45
N PRO A 73 -17.01 21.34 23.17
CA PRO A 73 -16.37 20.48 24.16
C PRO A 73 -15.42 21.25 25.09
N LEU A 74 -14.92 22.42 24.69
CA LEU A 74 -13.93 23.18 25.44
C LEU A 74 -14.46 23.57 26.83
N GLY A 75 -13.67 23.29 27.87
CA GLY A 75 -13.99 23.64 29.25
C GLY A 75 -14.95 22.67 29.95
N LYS A 76 -15.62 21.78 29.20
CA LYS A 76 -16.44 20.70 29.78
C LYS A 76 -15.59 19.62 30.41
N THR A 77 -16.26 18.69 31.07
CA THR A 77 -15.60 17.57 31.73
C THR A 77 -15.93 16.24 31.06
N ILE A 78 -14.93 15.37 31.04
CA ILE A 78 -15.07 13.97 30.65
C ILE A 78 -14.63 13.09 31.82
N ARG A 79 -15.22 11.92 31.94
CA ARG A 79 -14.86 10.93 32.95
C ARG A 79 -14.12 9.78 32.27
N VAL A 80 -12.88 9.55 32.70
CA VAL A 80 -12.01 8.47 32.26
C VAL A 80 -11.65 7.63 33.47
N ASN A 81 -11.99 6.34 33.46
CA ASN A 81 -11.74 5.41 34.59
C ASN A 81 -12.15 5.97 35.98
N ARG A 82 -13.37 6.53 36.08
CA ARG A 82 -13.93 7.18 37.29
C ARG A 82 -13.24 8.49 37.72
N VAL A 83 -12.25 8.99 36.98
CA VAL A 83 -11.58 10.26 37.23
C VAL A 83 -12.11 11.32 36.26
N ILE A 84 -12.37 12.51 36.76
CA ILE A 84 -12.89 13.63 35.99
C ILE A 84 -11.73 14.47 35.45
N PHE A 85 -11.76 14.74 34.14
CA PHE A 85 -10.81 15.60 33.44
C PHE A 85 -11.54 16.78 32.82
N LYS A 86 -10.91 17.95 32.83
CA LYS A 86 -11.38 19.12 32.09
C LYS A 86 -10.79 19.13 30.68
N VAL A 87 -11.63 19.27 29.67
CA VAL A 87 -11.19 19.43 28.28
C VAL A 87 -10.62 20.83 28.09
N ILE A 88 -9.35 20.92 27.70
CA ILE A 88 -8.63 22.18 27.49
C ILE A 88 -8.28 22.45 26.03
N GLY A 89 -8.48 21.46 25.16
CA GLY A 89 -8.26 21.59 23.73
C GLY A 89 -8.87 20.44 22.93
N VAL A 90 -9.09 20.71 21.65
CA VAL A 90 -9.57 19.75 20.65
C VAL A 90 -8.55 19.73 19.51
N MET A 91 -8.12 18.53 19.12
CA MET A 91 -7.19 18.38 18.01
C MET A 91 -7.85 18.70 16.68
N GLU A 92 -7.07 19.26 15.76
CA GLU A 92 -7.47 19.47 14.38
C GLU A 92 -7.72 18.10 13.70
N ALA A 93 -8.86 17.95 13.02
CA ALA A 93 -9.19 16.73 12.31
C ALA A 93 -8.21 16.50 11.16
N LYS A 94 -7.45 15.40 11.21
CA LYS A 94 -6.52 15.01 10.13
C LYS A 94 -7.00 13.80 9.33
N GLY A 95 -8.07 13.15 9.78
CA GLY A 95 -8.54 11.89 9.24
C GLY A 95 -7.65 10.71 9.65
N SER A 96 -8.15 9.50 9.41
CA SER A 96 -7.40 8.27 9.68
C SER A 96 -6.38 8.00 8.56
N SER A 97 -5.29 8.76 8.50
CA SER A 97 -4.20 8.47 7.56
C SER A 97 -3.11 7.63 8.24
N GLY A 98 -3.01 6.35 7.88
CA GLY A 98 -1.95 5.44 8.34
C GLY A 98 -2.31 4.63 9.59
N PHE A 99 -1.29 4.20 10.34
CA PHE A 99 -1.43 3.29 11.49
C PHE A 99 -1.89 3.97 12.78
N PHE A 100 -1.98 5.31 12.77
CA PHE A 100 -2.27 6.13 13.95
C PHE A 100 -3.42 7.08 13.63
N ASN A 101 -4.54 6.95 14.33
CA ASN A 101 -5.70 7.81 14.14
C ASN A 101 -5.75 8.89 15.23
N ALA A 102 -5.20 10.07 14.95
CA ALA A 102 -5.20 11.22 15.87
C ALA A 102 -6.62 11.67 16.28
N ASP A 103 -7.64 11.36 15.48
CA ASP A 103 -9.01 11.82 15.72
C ASP A 103 -9.74 10.95 16.77
N ASP A 104 -9.33 9.68 16.96
CA ASP A 104 -9.88 8.72 17.93
C ASP A 104 -8.94 8.50 19.14
N MET A 105 -8.54 9.58 19.81
CA MET A 105 -7.80 9.49 21.07
C MET A 105 -8.05 10.66 22.02
N VAL A 106 -7.66 10.45 23.27
CA VAL A 106 -7.60 11.49 24.31
C VAL A 106 -6.19 11.56 24.86
N ILE A 107 -5.63 12.75 24.91
CA ILE A 107 -4.29 12.99 25.45
C ILE A 107 -4.43 13.64 26.83
N VAL A 108 -3.74 13.07 27.81
CA VAL A 108 -3.65 13.58 29.19
C VAL A 108 -2.17 13.70 29.59
N PRO A 109 -1.81 14.46 30.63
CA PRO A 109 -0.42 14.53 31.07
C PRO A 109 0.11 13.14 31.46
N LEU A 110 1.33 12.80 31.03
CA LEU A 110 1.96 11.50 31.29
C LEU A 110 1.97 11.14 32.78
N SER A 111 2.29 12.11 33.65
CA SER A 111 2.28 11.93 35.11
C SER A 111 0.89 11.56 35.65
N THR A 112 -0.16 12.21 35.13
CA THR A 112 -1.56 11.90 35.47
C THR A 112 -1.96 10.52 34.97
N MET A 113 -1.57 10.15 33.76
CA MET A 113 -1.85 8.82 33.20
C MET A 113 -1.24 7.71 34.07
N GLN A 114 0.06 7.81 34.36
CA GLN A 114 0.79 6.79 35.11
C GLN A 114 0.34 6.71 36.57
N LYS A 115 0.23 7.86 37.27
CA LYS A 115 -0.01 7.87 38.72
C LYS A 115 -1.48 7.87 39.13
N ILE A 116 -2.38 8.38 38.29
CA ILE A 116 -3.82 8.52 38.63
C ILE A 116 -4.69 7.52 37.88
N LEU A 117 -4.43 7.26 36.59
CA LEU A 117 -5.31 6.42 35.77
C LEU A 117 -4.95 4.93 35.78
N SER A 118 -3.68 4.57 35.58
CA SER A 118 -3.25 3.18 35.39
C SER A 118 -2.45 2.60 36.56
N GLY A 119 -1.78 3.42 37.35
CA GLY A 119 -0.83 2.96 38.37
C GLY A 119 0.45 2.36 37.79
N ALA A 120 0.73 2.58 36.50
CA ALA A 120 1.89 2.01 35.82
C ALA A 120 3.18 2.78 36.12
N GLU A 121 4.28 2.04 36.26
CA GLU A 121 5.63 2.61 36.44
C GLU A 121 6.52 2.44 35.21
N HIS A 122 5.96 1.95 34.11
CA HIS A 122 6.65 1.77 32.83
C HIS A 122 6.04 2.67 31.74
N LEU A 123 6.74 2.75 30.61
CA LEU A 123 6.24 3.38 29.39
C LEU A 123 5.70 2.31 28.46
N SER A 124 4.77 2.69 27.58
CA SER A 124 4.32 1.82 26.49
C SER A 124 5.14 2.05 25.23
N LEU A 125 5.58 3.29 25.00
CA LEU A 125 6.27 3.71 23.80
C LEU A 125 7.12 4.96 24.08
N ILE A 126 8.21 5.13 23.33
CA ILE A 126 8.98 6.37 23.29
C ILE A 126 9.06 6.80 21.84
N ALA A 127 8.35 7.88 21.50
CA ALA A 127 8.42 8.44 20.16
C ALA A 127 9.61 9.39 20.06
N VAL A 128 10.38 9.26 18.98
CA VAL A 128 11.56 10.09 18.70
C VAL A 128 11.41 10.69 17.31
N SER A 129 11.52 12.01 17.22
CA SER A 129 11.53 12.75 15.96
C SER A 129 12.95 13.21 15.66
N VAL A 130 13.42 12.87 14.46
CA VAL A 130 14.75 13.17 13.92
C VAL A 130 14.61 14.28 12.88
N LEU A 131 15.51 15.27 12.90
CA LEU A 131 15.46 16.43 12.00
C LEU A 131 15.78 16.06 10.56
N ASN A 132 16.82 15.22 10.36
CA ASN A 132 17.23 14.75 9.05
C ASN A 132 16.98 13.25 8.93
N LYS A 133 16.32 12.83 7.84
CA LYS A 133 16.07 11.42 7.52
C LYS A 133 17.37 10.62 7.43
N ASP A 134 18.44 11.23 6.95
CA ASP A 134 19.73 10.56 6.76
C ASP A 134 20.41 10.15 8.08
N GLU A 135 20.03 10.79 9.19
CA GLU A 135 20.55 10.49 10.53
C GLU A 135 19.78 9.35 11.21
N MET A 136 18.67 8.89 10.62
CA MET A 136 17.81 7.87 11.24
C MET A 136 18.57 6.59 11.64
N PRO A 137 19.47 6.01 10.80
CA PRO A 137 20.21 4.80 11.19
C PRO A 137 21.16 5.04 12.37
N LEU A 138 21.79 6.22 12.42
CA LEU A 138 22.68 6.60 13.52
C LEU A 138 21.87 6.74 14.82
N VAL A 139 20.76 7.48 14.78
CA VAL A 139 19.88 7.68 15.94
C VAL A 139 19.33 6.34 16.43
N GLN A 140 18.94 5.42 15.54
CA GLN A 140 18.47 4.09 15.91
C GLN A 140 19.56 3.27 16.62
N SER A 141 20.80 3.32 16.12
CA SER A 141 21.94 2.62 16.73
C SER A 141 22.30 3.19 18.11
N GLU A 142 22.34 4.52 18.23
CA GLU A 142 22.62 5.19 19.51
C GLU A 142 21.50 4.97 20.53
N ALA A 143 20.23 5.06 20.11
CA ALA A 143 19.08 4.78 20.97
C ALA A 143 19.08 3.34 21.45
N SER A 144 19.40 2.37 20.57
CA SER A 144 19.52 0.96 20.93
C SER A 144 20.61 0.75 21.98
N SER A 145 21.80 1.32 21.75
CA SER A 145 22.92 1.21 22.69
C SER A 145 22.60 1.85 24.05
N LEU A 146 21.94 3.01 24.05
CA LEU A 146 21.52 3.71 25.25
C LEU A 146 20.48 2.91 26.06
N LEU A 147 19.46 2.37 25.38
CA LEU A 147 18.42 1.57 26.03
C LEU A 147 19.00 0.26 26.55
N ALA A 148 19.84 -0.43 25.78
CA ALA A 148 20.53 -1.65 26.21
C ALA A 148 21.34 -1.42 27.50
N ALA A 149 22.11 -0.32 27.56
CA ALA A 149 22.87 0.05 28.74
C ALA A 149 21.96 0.37 29.96
N ARG A 150 20.84 1.07 29.75
CA ARG A 150 19.90 1.41 30.83
C ARG A 150 19.13 0.20 31.37
N HIS A 151 18.73 -0.70 30.48
CA HIS A 151 17.98 -1.92 30.80
C HIS A 151 18.90 -3.06 31.26
N ARG A 152 20.22 -2.90 31.11
CA ARG A 152 21.24 -3.92 31.42
C ARG A 152 21.04 -5.20 30.60
N VAL A 153 20.71 -5.03 29.33
CA VAL A 153 20.53 -6.11 28.33
C VAL A 153 21.57 -5.99 27.22
N THR A 154 21.75 -7.05 26.44
CA THR A 154 22.62 -7.03 25.26
C THR A 154 21.83 -6.62 24.01
N ILE A 155 22.53 -6.05 23.02
CA ILE A 155 21.90 -5.65 21.74
C ILE A 155 21.36 -6.87 20.98
N ASP A 156 21.94 -8.05 21.18
CA ASP A 156 21.51 -9.31 20.54
C ASP A 156 20.23 -9.91 21.17
N ASN A 157 19.89 -9.51 22.41
CA ASN A 157 18.68 -9.95 23.10
C ASN A 157 18.05 -8.78 23.88
N PRO A 158 17.54 -7.75 23.17
CA PRO A 158 16.96 -6.58 23.80
C PRO A 158 15.55 -6.89 24.32
N ASP A 159 15.14 -6.22 25.40
CA ASP A 159 13.77 -6.23 25.93
C ASP A 159 12.89 -5.11 25.32
N PHE A 160 13.41 -4.40 24.32
CA PHE A 160 12.75 -3.33 23.59
C PHE A 160 12.85 -3.54 22.08
N SER A 161 11.97 -2.88 21.33
CA SER A 161 12.00 -2.83 19.87
C SER A 161 12.03 -1.39 19.42
N ILE A 162 12.89 -1.08 18.44
CA ILE A 162 12.96 0.22 17.80
C ILE A 162 12.52 0.03 16.35
N VAL A 163 11.39 0.64 16.02
CA VAL A 163 10.81 0.61 14.67
C VAL A 163 10.83 2.02 14.12
N SER A 164 11.48 2.20 12.97
CA SER A 164 11.42 3.45 12.22
C SER A 164 10.27 3.43 11.21
N GLN A 165 9.86 4.61 10.75
CA GLN A 165 8.88 4.72 9.67
C GLN A 165 9.41 4.08 8.36
N ALA A 166 10.74 4.09 8.16
CA ALA A 166 11.38 3.48 7.00
C ALA A 166 11.27 1.95 7.04
N ASP A 167 11.33 1.33 8.23
CA ASP A 167 11.17 -0.12 8.40
C ASP A 167 9.75 -0.56 8.00
N ILE A 168 8.73 0.21 8.41
CA ILE A 168 7.33 -0.05 8.08
C ILE A 168 7.11 0.06 6.56
N VAL A 169 7.60 1.14 5.94
CA VAL A 169 7.50 1.32 4.49
C VAL A 169 8.25 0.22 3.76
N GLY A 170 9.47 -0.11 4.19
CA GLY A 170 10.28 -1.19 3.61
C GLY A 170 9.58 -2.55 3.67
N ALA A 171 8.97 -2.90 4.79
CA ALA A 171 8.21 -4.13 4.94
C ALA A 171 6.99 -4.18 4.01
N LEU A 172 6.24 -3.08 3.88
CA LEU A 172 5.13 -2.99 2.92
C LEU A 172 5.61 -3.11 1.47
N THR A 173 6.69 -2.41 1.11
CA THR A 173 7.30 -2.50 -0.22
C THR A 173 7.72 -3.93 -0.54
N GLN A 174 8.34 -4.63 0.42
CA GLN A 174 8.74 -6.03 0.23
C GLN A 174 7.53 -6.95 -0.03
N VAL A 175 6.43 -6.75 0.69
CA VAL A 175 5.19 -7.50 0.47
C VAL A 175 4.60 -7.19 -0.91
N THR A 176 4.51 -5.92 -1.29
CA THR A 176 3.99 -5.52 -2.61
C THR A 176 4.86 -6.02 -3.76
N ASP A 177 6.18 -6.01 -3.59
CA ASP A 177 7.12 -6.52 -4.60
C ASP A 177 6.98 -8.03 -4.76
N THR A 178 6.81 -8.75 -3.65
CA THR A 178 6.57 -10.21 -3.66
C THR A 178 5.29 -10.54 -4.42
N PHE A 179 4.19 -9.84 -4.13
CA PHE A 179 2.93 -10.02 -4.88
C PHE A 179 3.08 -9.62 -6.34
N THR A 180 3.83 -8.57 -6.64
CA THR A 180 4.09 -8.12 -8.02
C THR A 180 4.85 -9.19 -8.81
N ILE A 181 5.91 -9.76 -8.24
CA ILE A 181 6.67 -10.86 -8.87
C ILE A 181 5.79 -12.10 -9.04
N PHE A 182 4.99 -12.43 -8.04
CA PHE A 182 4.08 -13.57 -8.09
C PHE A 182 3.03 -13.42 -9.21
N LEU A 183 2.36 -12.26 -9.29
CA LEU A 183 1.39 -11.96 -10.34
C LEU A 183 2.04 -11.88 -11.73
N ALA A 184 3.23 -11.29 -11.83
CA ALA A 184 4.00 -11.27 -13.08
C ALA A 184 4.37 -12.68 -13.54
N SER A 185 4.68 -13.58 -12.61
CA SER A 185 4.98 -14.98 -12.91
C SER A 185 3.76 -15.72 -13.45
N ILE A 186 2.60 -15.56 -12.81
CA ILE A 186 1.33 -16.14 -13.30
C ILE A 186 0.99 -15.57 -14.68
N ALA A 187 1.07 -14.25 -14.84
CA ALA A 187 0.83 -13.60 -16.12
C ALA A 187 1.78 -14.14 -17.20
N GLY A 188 3.08 -14.30 -16.90
CA GLY A 188 4.07 -14.88 -17.79
C GLY A 188 3.78 -16.33 -18.19
N ILE A 189 3.31 -17.17 -17.26
CA ILE A 189 2.88 -18.54 -17.57
C ILE A 189 1.64 -18.52 -18.46
N SER A 190 0.63 -17.72 -18.14
CA SER A 190 -0.56 -17.55 -18.98
C SER A 190 -0.21 -17.07 -20.38
N LEU A 191 0.79 -16.21 -20.48
CA LEU A 191 1.32 -15.69 -21.74
C LEU A 191 1.95 -16.78 -22.59
N LEU A 192 2.77 -17.65 -21.99
CA LEU A 192 3.39 -18.79 -22.67
C LEU A 192 2.33 -19.76 -23.18
N VAL A 193 1.34 -20.11 -22.34
CA VAL A 193 0.22 -20.99 -22.73
C VAL A 193 -0.58 -20.36 -23.87
N GLY A 194 -0.89 -19.07 -23.79
CA GLY A 194 -1.56 -18.33 -24.87
C GLY A 194 -0.74 -18.28 -26.16
N GLY A 195 0.57 -18.07 -26.04
CA GLY A 195 1.53 -18.08 -27.15
C GLY A 195 1.58 -19.43 -27.87
N ILE A 196 1.62 -20.54 -27.12
CA ILE A 196 1.52 -21.90 -27.68
C ILE A 196 0.19 -22.09 -28.40
N GLY A 197 -0.90 -21.56 -27.85
CA GLY A 197 -2.22 -21.56 -28.50
C GLY A 197 -2.20 -20.86 -29.86
N ILE A 198 -1.61 -19.66 -29.94
CA ILE A 198 -1.42 -18.91 -31.19
C ILE A 198 -0.58 -19.72 -32.19
N MET A 199 0.53 -20.30 -31.72
CA MET A 199 1.41 -21.11 -32.58
C MET A 199 0.65 -22.31 -33.18
N ASN A 200 -0.13 -23.02 -32.37
CA ASN A 200 -0.91 -24.18 -32.82
C ASN A 200 -2.01 -23.77 -33.80
N MET A 201 -2.77 -22.71 -33.48
CA MET A 201 -3.77 -22.15 -34.40
C MET A 201 -3.15 -21.80 -35.75
N MET A 202 -2.00 -21.10 -35.75
CA MET A 202 -1.31 -20.72 -36.97
C MET A 202 -0.78 -21.93 -37.75
N LEU A 203 -0.28 -22.97 -37.08
CA LEU A 203 0.12 -24.22 -37.74
C LEU A 203 -1.06 -24.88 -38.46
N THR A 204 -2.22 -24.92 -37.81
CA THR A 204 -3.45 -25.46 -38.41
C THR A 204 -3.90 -24.62 -39.62
N THR A 205 -3.87 -23.28 -39.50
CA THR A 205 -4.19 -22.38 -40.63
C THR A 205 -3.23 -22.57 -41.81
N VAL A 206 -1.94 -22.79 -41.55
CA VAL A 206 -0.96 -23.10 -42.61
C VAL A 206 -1.29 -24.42 -43.29
N THR A 207 -1.70 -25.44 -42.53
CA THR A 207 -2.10 -26.73 -43.12
C THR A 207 -3.37 -26.62 -43.96
N GLU A 208 -4.40 -25.89 -43.49
CA GLU A 208 -5.64 -25.67 -44.24
C GLU A 208 -5.40 -24.85 -45.53
N ARG A 209 -4.49 -23.88 -45.49
CA ARG A 209 -4.15 -23.03 -46.64
C ARG A 209 -2.96 -23.54 -47.46
N THR A 210 -2.53 -24.79 -47.28
CA THR A 210 -1.34 -25.35 -47.95
C THR A 210 -1.39 -25.17 -49.47
N ARG A 211 -2.52 -25.49 -50.09
CA ARG A 211 -2.72 -25.39 -51.55
C ARG A 211 -2.62 -23.95 -52.07
N GLU A 212 -3.17 -22.99 -51.34
CA GLU A 212 -3.10 -21.56 -51.67
C GLU A 212 -1.64 -21.05 -51.61
N ILE A 213 -0.90 -21.45 -50.58
CA ILE A 213 0.52 -21.12 -50.42
C ILE A 213 1.35 -21.71 -51.57
N GLY A 214 1.07 -22.97 -51.93
CA GLY A 214 1.70 -23.65 -53.07
C GLY A 214 1.48 -22.92 -54.39
N LEU A 215 0.26 -22.47 -54.66
CA LEU A 215 -0.08 -21.69 -55.85
C LEU A 215 0.69 -20.36 -55.90
N ARG A 216 0.72 -19.60 -54.79
CA ARG A 216 1.47 -18.33 -54.71
C ARG A 216 2.95 -18.53 -54.99
N LYS A 217 3.55 -19.60 -54.44
CA LYS A 217 4.96 -19.91 -54.68
C LYS A 217 5.23 -20.37 -56.11
N ALA A 218 4.34 -21.15 -56.72
CA ALA A 218 4.45 -21.56 -58.11
C ALA A 218 4.39 -20.36 -59.08
N LEU A 219 3.66 -19.31 -58.69
CA LEU A 219 3.59 -18.02 -59.40
C LEU A 219 4.77 -17.08 -59.10
N GLY A 220 5.75 -17.51 -58.29
CA GLY A 220 7.01 -16.79 -58.05
C GLY A 220 7.11 -16.03 -56.72
N ALA A 221 6.15 -16.18 -55.79
CA ALA A 221 6.27 -15.56 -54.46
C ALA A 221 7.51 -16.08 -53.70
N LYS A 222 8.30 -15.18 -53.12
CA LYS A 222 9.50 -15.56 -52.36
C LYS A 222 9.12 -16.06 -50.97
N ASN A 223 9.99 -16.85 -50.37
CA ASN A 223 9.80 -17.33 -48.98
C ASN A 223 9.59 -16.16 -48.00
N ARG A 224 10.26 -15.03 -48.23
CA ARG A 224 10.10 -13.81 -47.41
C ARG A 224 8.70 -13.21 -47.48
N ASP A 225 8.05 -13.28 -48.64
CA ASP A 225 6.72 -12.71 -48.85
C ASP A 225 5.67 -13.53 -48.08
N ILE A 226 5.78 -14.86 -48.17
CA ILE A 226 4.92 -15.80 -47.42
C ILE A 226 5.17 -15.67 -45.91
N SER A 227 6.43 -15.66 -45.46
CA SER A 227 6.73 -15.48 -44.03
C SER A 227 6.25 -14.13 -43.50
N ALA A 228 6.41 -13.04 -44.26
CA ALA A 228 5.97 -11.72 -43.84
C ALA A 228 4.45 -11.64 -43.70
N GLN A 229 3.70 -12.27 -44.62
CA GLN A 229 2.24 -12.35 -44.54
C GLN A 229 1.79 -13.05 -43.25
N PHE A 230 2.25 -14.29 -43.01
CA PHE A 230 1.82 -15.05 -41.84
C PHE A 230 2.29 -14.43 -40.53
N LEU A 231 3.47 -13.81 -40.51
CA LEU A 231 3.96 -13.10 -39.33
C LEU A 231 3.12 -11.84 -39.07
N ALA A 232 2.73 -11.10 -40.11
CA ALA A 232 1.83 -9.96 -39.98
C ALA A 232 0.44 -10.38 -39.47
N GLU A 233 -0.11 -11.50 -39.95
CA GLU A 233 -1.37 -12.06 -39.43
C GLU A 233 -1.27 -12.37 -37.92
N ALA A 234 -0.17 -13.00 -37.47
CA ALA A 234 0.06 -13.27 -36.05
C ALA A 234 0.23 -11.99 -35.20
N ILE A 235 0.96 -11.00 -35.71
CA ILE A 235 1.13 -9.70 -35.03
C ILE A 235 -0.21 -8.97 -34.93
N VAL A 236 -1.00 -8.93 -36.00
CA VAL A 236 -2.32 -8.28 -35.98
C VAL A 236 -3.25 -8.94 -34.96
N LEU A 237 -3.29 -10.27 -34.93
CA LEU A 237 -4.10 -11.02 -33.94
C LEU A 237 -3.68 -10.69 -32.49
N THR A 238 -2.38 -10.67 -32.21
CA THR A 238 -1.85 -10.37 -30.86
C THR A 238 -1.98 -8.90 -30.48
N VAL A 239 -1.87 -7.97 -31.42
CA VAL A 239 -2.11 -6.54 -31.18
C VAL A 239 -3.59 -6.31 -30.86
N ILE A 240 -4.52 -6.88 -31.65
CA ILE A 240 -5.96 -6.78 -31.37
C ILE A 240 -6.28 -7.39 -30.00
N GLY A 241 -5.76 -8.57 -29.70
CA GLY A 241 -5.90 -9.20 -28.38
C GLY A 241 -5.34 -8.33 -27.26
N GLY A 242 -4.19 -7.68 -27.48
CA GLY A 242 -3.59 -6.72 -26.55
C GLY A 242 -4.47 -5.49 -26.31
N VAL A 243 -5.02 -4.88 -27.37
CA VAL A 243 -5.97 -3.77 -27.26
C VAL A 243 -7.19 -4.18 -26.43
N VAL A 244 -7.80 -5.30 -26.77
CA VAL A 244 -8.99 -5.82 -26.06
C VAL A 244 -8.63 -6.10 -24.60
N GLY A 245 -7.48 -6.72 -24.33
CA GLY A 245 -7.00 -7.01 -22.99
C GLY A 245 -6.80 -5.75 -22.15
N VAL A 246 -6.20 -4.69 -22.71
CA VAL A 246 -6.02 -3.40 -22.02
C VAL A 246 -7.36 -2.74 -21.72
N ILE A 247 -8.30 -2.75 -22.67
CA ILE A 247 -9.65 -2.20 -22.46
C ILE A 247 -10.37 -2.95 -21.34
N LEU A 248 -10.34 -4.29 -21.36
CA LEU A 248 -10.94 -5.11 -20.32
C LEU A 248 -10.27 -4.89 -18.96
N GLY A 249 -8.94 -4.83 -18.92
CA GLY A 249 -8.19 -4.54 -17.69
C GLY A 249 -8.54 -3.18 -17.09
N TRP A 250 -8.64 -2.15 -17.93
CA TRP A 250 -9.07 -0.82 -17.51
C TRP A 250 -10.51 -0.81 -16.96
N LEU A 251 -11.43 -1.52 -17.63
CA LEU A 251 -12.83 -1.63 -17.20
C LEU A 251 -12.95 -2.36 -15.85
N ILE A 252 -12.18 -3.44 -15.67
CA ILE A 252 -12.11 -4.18 -14.40
C ILE A 252 -11.56 -3.28 -13.30
N SER A 253 -10.46 -2.56 -13.57
CA SER A 253 -9.83 -1.63 -12.62
C SER A 253 -10.83 -0.59 -12.12
N LYS A 254 -11.60 0.01 -13.03
CA LYS A 254 -12.62 1.01 -12.72
C LYS A 254 -13.76 0.44 -11.88
N THR A 255 -14.24 -0.75 -12.23
CA THR A 255 -15.31 -1.45 -11.48
C THR A 255 -14.83 -1.77 -10.06
N VAL A 256 -13.63 -2.32 -9.90
CA VAL A 256 -13.05 -2.63 -8.59
C VAL A 256 -12.92 -1.37 -7.73
N SER A 257 -12.50 -0.24 -8.32
CA SER A 257 -12.36 1.00 -7.56
C SER A 257 -13.67 1.50 -6.97
N GLN A 258 -14.78 1.33 -7.70
CA GLN A 258 -16.11 1.75 -7.25
C GLN A 258 -16.69 0.86 -6.14
N PHE A 259 -16.47 -0.46 -6.23
CA PHE A 259 -17.10 -1.42 -5.30
C PHE A 259 -16.23 -1.79 -4.10
N ALA A 260 -14.90 -1.81 -4.25
CA ALA A 260 -13.99 -2.27 -3.21
C ALA A 260 -13.38 -1.11 -2.38
N GLY A 261 -13.63 0.15 -2.74
CA GLY A 261 -13.06 1.32 -2.06
C GLY A 261 -11.54 1.45 -2.20
N ILE A 262 -10.93 0.71 -3.13
CA ILE A 262 -9.49 0.75 -3.40
C ILE A 262 -9.25 1.72 -4.56
N ALA A 263 -8.43 2.74 -4.35
CA ALA A 263 -7.98 3.61 -5.43
C ALA A 263 -7.09 2.81 -6.38
N THR A 264 -7.53 2.62 -7.63
CA THR A 264 -6.74 1.94 -8.66
C THR A 264 -6.23 2.96 -9.67
N GLU A 265 -4.92 2.98 -9.90
CA GLU A 265 -4.31 3.82 -10.93
C GLU A 265 -3.72 2.94 -12.04
N VAL A 266 -4.17 3.19 -13.26
CA VAL A 266 -3.64 2.51 -14.45
C VAL A 266 -2.52 3.37 -15.02
N SER A 267 -1.27 2.92 -14.86
CA SER A 267 -0.11 3.67 -15.36
C SER A 267 0.06 3.47 -16.87
N LEU A 268 0.37 4.56 -17.58
CA LEU A 268 0.65 4.50 -19.02
C LEU A 268 1.84 3.58 -19.33
N GLY A 269 2.84 3.53 -18.43
CA GLY A 269 3.99 2.64 -18.56
C GLY A 269 3.61 1.16 -18.54
N ALA A 270 2.69 0.74 -17.66
CA ALA A 270 2.22 -0.64 -17.62
C ALA A 270 1.43 -1.02 -18.89
N VAL A 271 0.62 -0.08 -19.41
CA VAL A 271 -0.12 -0.29 -20.67
C VAL A 271 0.84 -0.47 -21.84
N LEU A 272 1.84 0.40 -21.99
CA LEU A 272 2.84 0.29 -23.05
C LEU A 272 3.66 -1.01 -22.94
N LEU A 273 4.03 -1.40 -21.72
CA LEU A 273 4.73 -2.66 -21.46
C LEU A 273 3.86 -3.87 -21.84
N ALA A 274 2.58 -3.89 -21.47
CA ALA A 274 1.65 -4.96 -21.84
C ALA A 274 1.49 -5.06 -23.37
N PHE A 275 1.37 -3.94 -24.08
CA PHE A 275 1.34 -3.92 -25.54
C PHE A 275 2.63 -4.44 -26.17
N GLY A 276 3.78 -3.99 -25.66
CA GLY A 276 5.10 -4.45 -26.13
C GLY A 276 5.28 -5.95 -25.94
N VAL A 277 4.87 -6.47 -24.79
CA VAL A 277 4.88 -7.90 -24.49
C VAL A 277 3.93 -8.66 -25.42
N SER A 278 2.71 -8.16 -25.66
CA SER A 278 1.73 -8.77 -26.58
C SER A 278 2.29 -8.91 -28.00
N ALA A 279 2.87 -7.83 -28.54
CA ALA A 279 3.51 -7.84 -29.85
C ALA A 279 4.71 -8.79 -29.89
N GLY A 280 5.52 -8.83 -28.83
CA GLY A 280 6.66 -9.73 -28.70
C GLY A 280 6.27 -11.21 -28.81
N ILE A 281 5.18 -11.63 -28.17
CA ILE A 281 4.67 -13.02 -28.28
C ILE A 281 4.21 -13.32 -29.69
N GLY A 282 3.50 -12.39 -30.33
CA GLY A 282 3.05 -12.55 -31.72
C GLY A 282 4.22 -12.79 -32.66
N ILE A 283 5.33 -12.09 -32.44
CA ILE A 283 6.57 -12.30 -33.18
C ILE A 283 7.17 -13.67 -32.87
N VAL A 284 7.39 -14.00 -31.60
CA VAL A 284 8.08 -15.24 -31.18
C VAL A 284 7.30 -16.49 -31.61
N PHE A 285 6.01 -16.56 -31.28
CA PHE A 285 5.18 -17.73 -31.57
C PHE A 285 4.62 -17.76 -32.99
N GLY A 286 4.52 -16.61 -33.67
CA GLY A 286 4.13 -16.52 -35.08
C GLY A 286 5.29 -16.81 -36.05
N TYR A 287 6.54 -16.62 -35.63
CA TYR A 287 7.70 -16.82 -36.50
C TYR A 287 7.88 -18.27 -36.96
N TYR A 288 7.73 -19.24 -36.06
CA TYR A 288 7.91 -20.66 -36.41
C TYR A 288 6.91 -21.15 -37.48
N PRO A 289 5.58 -20.94 -37.32
CA PRO A 289 4.59 -21.27 -38.35
C PRO A 289 4.84 -20.52 -39.67
N ALA A 290 5.13 -19.22 -39.61
CA ALA A 290 5.41 -18.40 -40.80
C ALA A 290 6.64 -18.90 -41.57
N ARG A 291 7.68 -19.36 -40.86
CA ARG A 291 8.86 -19.98 -41.46
C ARG A 291 8.52 -21.34 -42.06
N ARG A 292 7.69 -22.15 -41.40
CA ARG A 292 7.22 -23.44 -41.94
C ARG A 292 6.42 -23.26 -43.23
N ALA A 293 5.45 -22.35 -43.25
CA ALA A 293 4.66 -22.00 -44.43
C ALA A 293 5.53 -21.58 -45.62
N SER A 294 6.51 -20.71 -45.35
CA SER A 294 7.44 -20.25 -46.40
C SER A 294 8.37 -21.32 -46.95
N ARG A 295 8.49 -22.49 -46.31
CA ARG A 295 9.37 -23.58 -46.76
C ARG A 295 8.64 -24.72 -47.45
N LEU A 296 7.31 -24.63 -47.60
CA LEU A 296 6.52 -25.60 -48.35
C LEU A 296 7.00 -25.69 -49.81
N ASN A 297 7.14 -26.92 -50.32
CA ASN A 297 7.47 -27.17 -51.72
C ASN A 297 6.21 -26.97 -52.59
N PRO A 298 6.23 -26.12 -53.63
CA PRO A 298 5.06 -25.85 -54.47
C PRO A 298 4.43 -27.12 -55.07
N ILE A 299 5.26 -28.10 -55.45
CA ILE A 299 4.80 -29.35 -56.09
C ILE A 299 4.06 -30.22 -55.07
N GLU A 300 4.60 -30.36 -53.86
CA GLU A 300 3.96 -31.13 -52.77
C GLU A 300 2.69 -30.45 -52.27
N ALA A 301 2.71 -29.12 -52.16
CA ALA A 301 1.58 -28.33 -51.69
C ALA A 301 0.37 -28.37 -52.64
N LEU A 302 0.59 -28.52 -53.96
CA LEU A 302 -0.48 -28.66 -54.96
C LEU A 302 -1.04 -30.09 -55.08
N ARG A 303 -0.31 -31.07 -54.54
CA ARG A 303 -0.67 -32.49 -54.54
C ARG A 303 -1.41 -32.92 -53.26
N TYR A 304 -1.53 -32.01 -52.30
CA TYR A 304 -2.29 -32.17 -51.07
C TYR A 304 -3.79 -32.01 -51.38
N GLU A 305 -4.61 -33.02 -51.04
CA GLU A 305 -6.09 -32.92 -50.99
C GLU A 305 -6.53 -32.27 -49.67
#